data_AF-A0A2G9MS81-F1
#
_entry.id   AF-A0A2G9MS81-F1
#
_cell.length_a   1.000
_cell.length_b   1.000
_cell.length_c   1.000
_cell.angle_alpha   90.00
_cell.angle_beta   90.00
_cell.angle_gamma   90.00
#
_symmetry.space_group_name_H-M   'P 1'
#
loop_
_entity.id
_entity.type
_entity.pdbx_description
1 polymer ?
#
loop_
_entity_poly.entity_id
_entity_poly.type
_entity_poly.pdbx_seq_one_letter_code
_entity_poly.pdbx_strand_id
1 'polypeptide(L)'
;MSKLARIIDDLSHEDLLKIKRDLVAGNIDKLIDKKIKLFNHEKLSEKFCPVCNAEIKENAFILEFGESYLRKKAYFDALDCLEYFTGTRLRENNLQKDEEKKETHKDTKDRN
;
A
#
# COMPACT_ATOMS: atom_id res chain seq x y z
N MET A 1 -10.17 29.96 20.16
CA MET A 1 -9.11 29.11 20.76
C MET A 1 -9.13 27.74 20.10
N SER A 2 -7.96 27.16 19.81
CA SER A 2 -7.87 25.82 19.21
C SER A 2 -8.27 24.73 20.22
N LYS A 3 -8.65 23.55 19.73
CA LYS A 3 -9.00 22.40 20.60
C LYS A 3 -7.83 22.02 21.52
N LEU A 4 -6.58 22.14 21.03
CA LEU A 4 -5.38 21.86 21.80
C LEU A 4 -5.19 22.87 22.94
N ALA A 5 -5.45 24.15 22.71
CA ALA A 5 -5.32 25.18 23.74
C ALA A 5 -6.25 24.89 24.94
N ARG A 6 -7.50 24.50 24.67
CA ARG A 6 -8.45 24.10 25.72
C ARG A 6 -7.96 22.91 26.55
N ILE A 7 -7.36 21.91 25.90
CA ILE A 7 -6.80 20.75 26.60
C ILE A 7 -5.64 21.18 27.50
N ILE A 8 -4.78 22.09 27.03
CA ILE A 8 -3.65 22.60 27.81
C ILE A 8 -4.12 23.39 29.04
N ASP A 9 -5.19 24.16 28.91
CA ASP A 9 -5.76 24.95 30.01
C ASP A 9 -6.27 24.06 31.16
N ASP A 10 -6.73 22.85 30.86
CA ASP A 10 -7.27 21.90 31.84
C ASP A 10 -6.17 21.03 32.51
N LEU A 11 -4.89 21.19 32.14
CA LEU A 11 -3.80 20.36 32.66
C LEU A 11 -3.20 20.87 33.97
N SER A 12 -2.77 19.94 34.80
CA SER A 12 -2.02 20.25 36.02
C SER A 12 -0.63 20.81 35.70
N HIS A 13 -0.04 21.57 36.63
CA HIS A 13 1.31 22.10 36.48
C HIS A 13 2.37 20.98 36.26
N GLU A 14 2.18 19.83 36.90
CA GLU A 14 3.10 18.70 36.73
C GLU A 14 3.02 18.12 35.31
N ASP A 15 1.82 18.01 34.75
CA ASP A 15 1.61 17.50 33.39
C ASP A 15 2.14 18.48 32.34
N LEU A 16 1.96 19.78 32.56
CA LEU A 16 2.55 20.83 31.72
C LEU A 16 4.09 20.72 31.67
N LEU A 17 4.73 20.44 32.81
CA LEU A 17 6.19 20.25 32.87
C LEU A 17 6.64 18.96 32.15
N LYS A 18 5.85 17.88 32.20
CA LYS A 18 6.13 16.64 31.46
C LYS A 18 6.02 16.88 29.96
N ILE A 19 4.92 17.49 29.51
CA ILE A 19 4.70 17.84 28.09
C ILE A 19 5.81 18.75 27.57
N LYS A 20 6.23 19.75 28.35
CA LYS A 20 7.35 20.63 27.97
C LYS A 20 8.65 19.85 27.76
N ARG A 21 8.96 18.88 28.63
CA ARG A 21 10.14 18.01 28.47
C ARG A 21 10.04 17.17 27.20
N ASP A 22 8.88 16.57 26.93
CA ASP A 22 8.68 15.74 25.74
C ASP A 22 8.71 16.54 24.43
N LEU A 23 8.23 17.79 24.45
CA LEU A 23 8.37 18.72 23.32
C LEU A 23 9.84 19.01 23.03
N VAL A 24 10.63 19.38 24.05
CA VAL A 24 12.06 19.68 23.88
C VAL A 24 12.85 18.45 23.44
N ALA A 25 12.48 17.26 23.91
CA ALA A 25 13.09 16.01 23.49
C ALA A 25 12.69 15.55 22.07
N GLY A 26 11.73 16.22 21.43
CA GLY A 26 11.20 15.85 20.11
C GLY A 26 10.38 14.55 20.12
N ASN A 27 9.91 14.11 21.29
CA ASN A 27 9.09 12.90 21.42
C ASN A 27 7.69 13.10 20.83
N ILE A 28 7.14 14.31 21.00
CA ILE A 28 5.81 14.65 20.49
C ILE A 28 5.81 14.68 18.96
N ASP A 29 6.83 15.27 18.33
CA ASP A 29 6.95 15.31 16.86
C ASP A 29 6.98 13.89 16.28
N LYS A 30 7.79 12.99 16.85
CA LYS A 30 7.84 11.58 16.45
C LYS A 30 6.49 10.88 16.61
N LEU A 31 5.74 11.20 17.68
CA LEU A 31 4.42 10.64 17.94
C LEU A 31 3.39 11.13 16.91
N ILE A 32 3.42 12.44 16.60
CA ILE A 32 2.56 13.06 15.58
C ILE A 32 2.87 12.45 14.21
N ASP A 33 4.15 12.38 13.82
CA ASP A 33 4.57 11.80 12.54
C ASP A 33 4.13 10.35 12.40
N LYS A 34 4.27 9.55 13.47
CA LYS A 34 3.78 8.16 13.48
C LYS A 34 2.27 8.10 13.28
N LYS A 35 1.51 8.97 13.94
CA LYS A 35 0.05 9.04 13.77
C LYS A 35 -0.34 9.50 12.37
N ILE A 36 0.32 10.52 11.81
CA ILE A 36 0.09 10.98 10.43
C ILE A 36 0.36 9.84 9.44
N LYS A 37 1.47 9.11 9.60
CA LYS A 37 1.78 7.94 8.75
C LYS A 37 0.70 6.88 8.85
N LEU A 38 0.22 6.56 10.05
CA LEU A 38 -0.88 5.60 10.23
C LEU A 38 -2.16 6.08 9.54
N PHE A 39 -2.56 7.34 9.75
CA PHE A 39 -3.72 7.92 9.06
C PHE A 39 -3.57 7.92 7.54
N ASN A 40 -2.37 8.17 7.02
CA ASN A 40 -2.11 8.15 5.58
C ASN A 40 -2.09 6.71 5.03
N HIS A 41 -1.58 5.74 5.78
CA HIS A 41 -1.66 4.32 5.42
C HIS A 41 -3.11 3.79 5.46
N GLU A 42 -3.91 4.27 6.42
CA GLU A 42 -5.35 4.00 6.50
C GLU A 42 -6.12 4.73 5.40
N LYS A 43 -5.72 5.92 4.95
CA LYS A 43 -6.35 6.59 3.79
C LYS A 43 -5.92 6.01 2.45
N LEU A 44 -4.71 5.48 2.34
CA LEU A 44 -4.31 4.57 1.25
C LEU A 44 -5.08 3.24 1.27
N SER A 45 -5.95 3.02 2.26
CA SER A 45 -6.86 1.87 2.32
C SER A 45 -8.21 2.11 1.62
N GLU A 46 -8.42 3.26 0.95
CA GLU A 46 -9.33 3.32 -0.21
C GLU A 46 -8.71 2.53 -1.37
N LYS A 47 -8.51 1.22 -1.15
CA LYS A 47 -8.04 0.30 -2.16
C LYS A 47 -9.24 0.03 -3.04
N PHE A 48 -9.15 0.42 -4.29
CA PHE A 48 -10.13 -0.01 -5.28
C PHE A 48 -9.67 -1.37 -5.82
N CYS A 49 -10.63 -2.28 -6.00
CA CYS A 49 -10.35 -3.54 -6.66
C CYS A 49 -9.87 -3.27 -8.09
N PRO A 50 -8.72 -3.83 -8.53
CA PRO A 50 -8.17 -3.57 -9.86
C PRO A 50 -9.00 -4.19 -10.99
N VAL A 51 -10.01 -5.02 -10.66
CA VAL A 51 -10.89 -5.69 -11.63
C VAL A 51 -12.20 -4.93 -11.79
N CYS A 52 -12.91 -4.68 -10.69
CA CYS A 52 -14.26 -4.10 -10.71
C CYS A 52 -14.31 -2.64 -10.23
N ASN A 53 -13.19 -2.10 -9.75
CA ASN A 53 -13.08 -0.75 -9.17
C ASN A 53 -14.01 -0.51 -7.97
N ALA A 54 -14.46 -1.57 -7.30
CA ALA A 54 -15.20 -1.47 -6.04
C ALA A 54 -14.26 -1.09 -4.89
N GLU A 55 -14.78 -0.34 -3.93
CA GLU A 55 -14.07 0.01 -2.70
C GLU A 55 -13.86 -1.25 -1.84
N ILE A 56 -12.62 -1.46 -1.40
CA ILE A 56 -12.24 -2.64 -0.62
C ILE A 56 -12.41 -2.37 0.87
N LYS A 57 -13.20 -3.24 1.50
CA LYS A 57 -13.46 -3.26 2.95
C LYS A 57 -12.42 -4.12 3.69
N GLU A 58 -12.53 -4.20 5.02
CA GLU A 58 -11.56 -4.88 5.89
C GLU A 58 -11.28 -6.35 5.52
N ASN A 59 -12.25 -7.07 4.92
CA ASN A 59 -12.12 -8.47 4.51
C ASN A 59 -11.71 -8.62 3.03
N ALA A 60 -10.52 -8.13 2.68
CA ALA A 60 -9.99 -8.18 1.31
C ALA A 60 -9.20 -9.46 1.01
N PHE A 61 -9.26 -9.93 -0.23
CA PHE A 61 -8.29 -10.91 -0.73
C PHE A 61 -7.02 -10.19 -1.20
N ILE A 62 -5.85 -10.75 -0.88
CA ILE A 62 -4.56 -10.10 -1.14
C ILE A 62 -3.68 -11.00 -2.00
N LEU A 63 -3.21 -10.47 -3.13
CA LEU A 63 -2.15 -11.08 -3.93
C LEU A 63 -0.85 -10.33 -3.67
N GLU A 64 0.13 -11.01 -3.05
CA GLU A 64 1.49 -10.49 -2.89
C GLU A 64 2.41 -11.05 -3.99
N PHE A 65 3.19 -10.19 -4.64
CA PHE A 65 4.08 -10.58 -5.73
C PHE A 65 5.34 -9.71 -5.78
N GLY A 66 6.39 -10.22 -6.43
CA GLY A 66 7.70 -9.58 -6.52
C GLY A 66 8.72 -10.15 -5.54
N GLU A 67 9.98 -9.75 -5.71
CA GLU A 67 11.09 -10.21 -4.87
C GLU A 67 11.01 -9.63 -3.45
N SER A 68 11.77 -10.20 -2.52
CA SER A 68 11.70 -9.85 -1.09
C SER A 68 11.87 -8.36 -0.81
N TYR A 69 12.66 -7.65 -1.61
CA TYR A 69 12.93 -6.21 -1.51
C TYR A 69 12.00 -5.33 -2.37
N LEU A 70 11.14 -5.91 -3.21
CA LEU A 70 10.21 -5.22 -4.13
C LEU A 70 8.80 -5.82 -4.09
N ARG A 71 8.34 -6.24 -2.90
CA ARG A 71 6.99 -6.80 -2.75
C ARG A 71 5.92 -5.75 -3.06
N LYS A 72 5.05 -6.08 -4.00
CA LYS A 72 3.82 -5.36 -4.31
C LYS A 72 2.62 -6.16 -3.82
N LYS A 73 1.53 -5.47 -3.52
CA LYS A 73 0.27 -6.07 -3.08
C LYS A 73 -0.87 -5.54 -3.94
N ALA A 74 -1.68 -6.45 -4.47
CA ALA A 74 -2.97 -6.13 -5.05
C ALA A 74 -4.08 -6.62 -4.11
N TYR A 75 -5.12 -5.82 -3.97
CA TYR A 75 -6.25 -6.12 -3.10
C TYR A 75 -7.49 -6.34 -3.97
N PHE A 76 -8.31 -7.32 -3.62
CA PHE A 76 -9.53 -7.67 -4.33
C PHE A 76 -10.70 -7.69 -3.34
N ASP A 77 -11.83 -7.18 -3.80
CA ASP A 77 -13.09 -7.11 -3.07
C ASP A 77 -13.74 -8.48 -2.87
N ALA A 78 -13.58 -9.39 -3.83
CA ALA A 78 -14.14 -10.74 -3.83
C ALA A 78 -13.16 -11.77 -4.41
N LEU A 79 -13.43 -13.05 -4.10
CA LEU A 79 -12.66 -14.18 -4.63
C LEU A 79 -12.74 -14.23 -6.17
N ASP A 80 -13.92 -14.00 -6.74
CA ASP A 80 -14.16 -13.99 -8.19
C ASP A 80 -13.27 -12.97 -8.91
N CYS A 81 -13.05 -11.79 -8.30
CA CYS A 81 -12.17 -10.77 -8.85
C CYS A 81 -10.69 -11.21 -8.80
N LEU A 82 -10.27 -11.90 -7.75
CA LEU A 82 -8.93 -12.49 -7.67
C LEU A 82 -8.75 -13.61 -8.70
N GLU A 83 -9.74 -14.49 -8.84
CA GLU A 83 -9.73 -15.59 -9.82
C GLU A 83 -9.70 -15.06 -11.25
N TYR A 84 -10.51 -14.05 -11.57
CA TYR A 84 -10.50 -13.41 -12.88
C TYR A 84 -9.14 -12.77 -13.19
N PHE A 85 -8.55 -12.06 -12.22
CA PHE A 85 -7.25 -11.43 -12.38
C PHE A 85 -6.14 -12.48 -12.61
N THR A 86 -6.15 -13.58 -11.86
CA THR A 86 -5.14 -14.63 -11.97
C THR A 86 -5.35 -15.55 -13.17
N GLY A 87 -6.59 -15.79 -13.58
CA GLY A 87 -6.97 -16.66 -14.69
C GLY A 87 -6.85 -15.98 -16.06
N THR A 88 -7.24 -14.72 -16.18
CA THR A 88 -7.33 -14.04 -17.49
C THR A 88 -6.13 -13.12 -17.72
N ARG A 89 -5.87 -12.18 -16.80
CA ARG A 89 -4.86 -11.12 -16.98
C ARG A 89 -3.41 -11.62 -16.87
N LEU A 90 -3.14 -12.62 -16.02
CA LEU A 90 -1.79 -13.19 -15.91
C LEU A 90 -1.45 -14.15 -17.05
N ARG A 91 -2.44 -14.86 -17.61
CA ARG A 91 -2.21 -15.82 -18.70
C ARG A 91 -1.94 -15.12 -20.03
N GLU A 92 -2.68 -14.07 -20.34
CA GLU A 92 -2.49 -13.26 -21.56
C GLU A 92 -1.07 -12.66 -21.63
N ASN A 93 -0.54 -12.17 -20.51
CA ASN A 93 0.81 -11.59 -20.43
C ASN A 93 1.94 -12.63 -20.59
N ASN A 94 1.69 -13.90 -20.30
CA ASN A 94 2.68 -14.97 -20.47
C ASN A 94 2.69 -15.52 -21.90
N LEU A 95 1.54 -15.53 -22.59
CA LEU A 95 1.44 -15.94 -23.99
C LEU A 95 2.20 -14.99 -24.93
N GLN A 96 2.14 -13.67 -24.70
CA GLN A 96 2.87 -12.70 -25.52
C GLN A 96 4.39 -12.85 -25.43
N LYS A 97 4.92 -13.23 -24.27
CA LYS A 97 6.37 -13.45 -24.08
C LYS A 97 6.89 -14.71 -24.76
N ASP A 98 6.03 -15.69 -25.01
CA ASP A 98 6.39 -16.93 -25.69
C ASP A 98 6.34 -16.78 -27.23
N GLU A 99 5.60 -15.81 -27.75
CA GLU A 99 5.57 -15.48 -29.19
C GLU A 99 6.80 -14.67 -29.62
N GLU A 100 7.23 -13.68 -28.84
CA GLU A 100 8.45 -12.89 -29.10
C GLU A 100 9.74 -13.74 -29.08
N LYS A 101 9.77 -14.81 -28.28
CA LYS A 101 10.90 -15.77 -28.27
C LYS A 101 10.93 -16.71 -29.47
N LYS A 102 9.81 -16.90 -30.18
CA LYS A 102 9.75 -17.76 -31.37
C LYS A 102 10.17 -17.03 -32.64
N GLU A 103 9.99 -15.72 -32.72
CA GLU A 103 10.45 -14.92 -33.87
C GLU A 103 11.98 -14.73 -33.87
N THR A 104 12.59 -14.50 -32.71
CA THR A 104 14.05 -14.32 -32.58
C THR A 104 14.89 -15.56 -32.93
N HIS A 105 14.28 -16.75 -32.97
CA HIS A 105 14.97 -18.00 -33.32
C HIS A 105 14.85 -18.41 -34.80
N LYS A 106 14.05 -17.71 -35.63
CA LYS A 106 13.99 -17.96 -37.08
C LYS A 106 15.10 -17.23 -37.85
N ASP A 107 15.55 -16.06 -37.39
CA ASP A 107 16.52 -15.23 -38.12
C ASP A 107 17.99 -15.69 -38.03
N THR A 108 18.29 -16.72 -37.23
CA THR A 108 19.66 -17.26 -37.11
C THR A 108 19.92 -18.52 -37.94
N LYS A 109 18.92 -19.04 -38.66
CA LYS A 109 19.07 -20.30 -39.42
C LYS A 109 19.35 -20.12 -40.93
N ASP A 110 19.33 -18.90 -41.46
CA ASP A 110 19.56 -18.62 -42.90
C ASP A 110 20.96 -18.04 -43.22
N ARG A 111 21.98 -18.29 -42.38
CA ARG A 111 23.37 -17.84 -42.61
C ARG A 111 24.44 -18.92 -42.45
N ASN A 112 24.15 -20.15 -42.85
CA ASN A 112 25.19 -21.17 -43.12
C ASN A 112 24.97 -21.84 -44.46
#